data_AF-A0A9Q9LU45-F1
#
_entry.id   AF-A0A9Q9LU45-F1
#
_cell.length_a   1.000
_cell.length_b   1.000
_cell.length_c   1.000
_cell.angle_alpha   90.00
_cell.angle_beta   90.00
_cell.angle_gamma   90.00
#
_symmetry.space_group_name_H-M   'P 1'
#
loop_
_entity.id
_entity.type
_entity.pdbx_description
1 polymer ?
#
loop_
_entity_poly.entity_id
_entity_poly.type
_entity_poly.pdbx_seq_one_letter_code
_entity_poly.pdbx_strand_id
1 'polypeptide(L)'
;MNLLLKQRILALALVSGALLLSMQNAYAQGRNCAPRLAVVERLTETYGETRQSIGLATNNTVVEVFASAESGSWTITVTNPQGITCLVAAGRSFEALNEELTPAMLGEPA
;
A
#
# COMPACT_ATOMS: atom_id res chain seq x y z
N MET A 1 -33.54 32.31 29.22
CA MET A 1 -32.22 31.79 28.82
C MET A 1 -31.42 32.90 28.16
N ASN A 2 -30.29 33.30 28.76
CA ASN A 2 -29.57 34.54 28.45
C ASN A 2 -28.89 34.50 27.07
N LEU A 3 -28.92 35.61 26.32
CA LEU A 3 -28.37 35.68 24.94
C LEU A 3 -26.87 35.32 24.91
N LEU A 4 -26.12 35.72 25.93
CA LEU A 4 -24.71 35.38 26.14
C LEU A 4 -24.49 33.88 26.38
N LEU A 5 -25.45 33.17 27.01
CA LEU A 5 -25.37 31.73 27.23
C LEU A 5 -25.58 30.97 25.93
N LYS A 6 -26.48 31.45 25.05
CA LYS A 6 -26.71 30.86 23.72
C LYS A 6 -25.48 30.97 22.83
N GLN A 7 -24.80 32.14 22.81
CA GLN A 7 -23.58 32.34 22.03
C GLN A 7 -22.43 31.44 22.49
N ARG A 8 -22.27 31.22 23.81
CA ARG A 8 -21.27 30.29 24.35
C ARG A 8 -21.55 28.83 23.95
N ILE A 9 -22.81 28.41 23.99
CA ILE A 9 -23.21 27.04 23.59
C ILE A 9 -22.95 26.82 22.09
N LEU A 10 -23.30 27.79 21.23
CA LEU A 10 -23.05 27.73 19.79
C LEU A 10 -21.54 27.67 19.48
N ALA A 11 -20.73 28.50 20.13
CA ALA A 11 -19.28 28.48 19.95
C ALA A 11 -18.66 27.13 20.37
N LEU A 12 -19.11 26.56 21.50
CA LEU A 12 -18.61 25.26 21.97
C LEU A 12 -18.98 24.12 21.00
N ALA A 13 -20.22 24.11 20.49
CA ALA A 13 -20.66 23.10 19.53
C ALA A 13 -19.90 23.17 18.20
N LEU A 14 -19.59 24.38 17.72
CA LEU A 14 -18.80 24.57 16.50
C LEU A 14 -17.35 24.08 16.66
N VAL A 15 -16.71 24.35 17.80
CA VAL A 15 -15.34 23.89 18.09
C VAL A 15 -15.30 22.36 18.23
N SER A 16 -16.26 21.77 18.95
CA SER A 16 -16.35 20.31 19.08
C SER A 16 -16.63 19.61 17.75
N GLY A 17 -17.48 20.18 16.90
CA GLY A 17 -17.74 19.64 15.56
C GLY A 17 -16.51 19.66 14.64
N ALA A 18 -15.71 20.73 14.69
CA ALA A 18 -14.48 20.84 13.90
C ALA A 18 -13.41 19.81 14.30
N LEU A 19 -13.29 19.49 15.59
CA LEU A 19 -12.35 18.48 16.11
C LEU A 19 -12.70 17.05 15.69
N LEU A 20 -13.99 16.73 15.56
CA LEU A 20 -14.43 15.39 15.12
C LEU A 20 -14.15 15.17 13.62
N LEU A 21 -14.17 16.23 12.82
CA LEU A 21 -13.93 16.15 11.38
C LEU A 21 -12.46 15.98 10.99
N SER A 22 -11.50 16.18 11.91
CA SER A 22 -10.07 15.99 11.63
C SER A 22 -9.58 14.54 11.77
N MET A 23 -10.39 13.62 12.32
CA MET A 23 -9.97 12.23 12.60
C MET A 23 -10.12 11.26 11.41
N GLN A 24 -10.67 11.69 10.28
CA GLN A 24 -11.05 10.82 9.16
C GLN A 24 -9.94 10.59 8.11
N ASN A 25 -8.78 11.26 8.22
CA ASN A 25 -7.74 11.22 7.18
C ASN A 25 -6.72 10.06 7.29
N ALA A 26 -6.85 9.14 8.25
CA ALA A 26 -5.87 8.05 8.44
C ALA A 26 -6.22 6.73 7.71
N TYR A 27 -7.45 6.55 7.21
CA TYR A 27 -7.93 5.25 6.70
C TYR A 27 -7.77 5.02 5.19
N ALA A 28 -7.26 6.00 4.44
CA ALA A 28 -7.07 5.84 2.99
C ALA A 28 -5.86 4.97 2.62
N GLN A 29 -4.83 4.91 3.48
CA GLN A 29 -3.60 4.13 3.25
C GLN A 29 -3.76 2.64 3.60
N GLY A 30 -4.86 2.22 4.24
CA GLY A 30 -5.03 0.87 4.78
C GLY A 30 -5.86 -0.09 3.94
N ARG A 31 -6.40 0.32 2.78
CA ARG A 31 -7.35 -0.53 2.03
C ARG A 31 -6.71 -1.74 1.33
N ASN A 32 -5.42 -1.68 1.05
CA ASN A 32 -4.69 -2.76 0.37
C ASN A 32 -3.65 -3.42 1.27
N CYS A 33 -3.83 -3.32 2.59
CA CYS A 33 -2.89 -3.83 3.59
C CYS A 33 -3.54 -4.91 4.45
N ALA A 34 -2.79 -5.97 4.76
CA ALA A 34 -3.22 -7.04 5.63
C ALA A 34 -2.00 -7.70 6.30
N PRO A 35 -2.18 -8.58 7.31
CA PRO A 35 -1.09 -9.41 7.80
C PRO A 35 -0.42 -10.17 6.65
N ARG A 36 0.92 -10.21 6.65
CA ARG A 36 1.73 -10.78 5.57
C ARG A 36 1.28 -12.17 5.11
N LEU A 37 0.98 -13.05 6.05
CA LEU A 37 0.56 -14.43 5.74
C LEU A 37 -0.71 -14.43 4.86
N ALA A 38 -1.72 -13.65 5.21
CA ALA A 38 -2.96 -13.55 4.45
C ALA A 38 -2.74 -13.00 3.03
N VAL A 39 -1.81 -12.05 2.87
CA VAL A 39 -1.45 -11.53 1.55
C VAL A 39 -0.76 -12.60 0.71
N VAL A 40 0.29 -13.23 1.24
CA VAL A 40 1.10 -14.22 0.50
C VAL A 40 0.27 -15.46 0.15
N GLU A 41 -0.57 -15.93 1.07
CA GLU A 41 -1.53 -17.01 0.83
C GLU A 41 -2.49 -16.65 -0.30
N ARG A 42 -3.10 -15.46 -0.27
CA ARG A 42 -3.98 -15.00 -1.35
C ARG A 42 -3.28 -14.94 -2.71
N LEU A 43 -2.06 -14.39 -2.77
CA LEU A 43 -1.27 -14.29 -4.00
C LEU A 43 -0.95 -15.69 -4.56
N THR A 44 -0.59 -16.62 -3.69
CA THR A 44 -0.21 -17.98 -4.08
C THR A 44 -1.43 -18.80 -4.50
N GLU A 45 -2.49 -18.83 -3.70
CA GLU A 45 -3.63 -19.72 -3.89
C GLU A 45 -4.63 -19.21 -4.92
N THR A 46 -4.86 -17.89 -4.99
CA THR A 46 -5.87 -17.32 -5.90
C THR A 46 -5.27 -16.90 -7.24
N TYR A 47 -4.07 -16.33 -7.24
CA TYR A 47 -3.46 -15.79 -8.45
C TYR A 47 -2.35 -16.69 -9.01
N GLY A 48 -1.95 -17.73 -8.28
CA GLY A 48 -0.85 -18.61 -8.69
C GLY A 48 0.50 -17.88 -8.72
N GLU A 49 0.62 -16.76 -8.01
CA GLU A 49 1.83 -15.96 -8.03
C GLU A 49 2.87 -16.53 -7.06
N THR A 50 4.11 -16.64 -7.55
CA THR A 50 5.27 -17.01 -6.75
C THR A 50 6.21 -15.83 -6.65
N ARG A 51 7.04 -15.79 -5.60
CA ARG A 51 7.96 -14.68 -5.37
C ARG A 51 9.09 -14.70 -6.40
N GLN A 52 9.28 -13.56 -7.08
CA GLN A 52 10.29 -13.37 -8.12
C GLN A 52 11.50 -12.59 -7.60
N SER A 53 11.28 -11.64 -6.69
CA SER A 53 12.37 -10.89 -6.06
C SER A 53 12.01 -10.45 -4.65
N ILE A 54 13.04 -10.17 -3.85
CA ILE A 54 12.94 -9.68 -2.48
C ILE A 54 14.10 -8.73 -2.19
N GLY A 55 13.82 -7.63 -1.50
CA GLY A 55 14.83 -6.64 -1.08
C GLY A 55 14.44 -5.95 0.22
N LEU A 56 15.44 -5.48 0.96
CA LEU A 56 15.25 -4.65 2.13
C LEU A 56 15.35 -3.18 1.71
N ALA A 57 14.28 -2.43 1.91
CA ALA A 57 14.28 -0.97 1.78
C ALA A 57 14.60 -0.31 3.13
N THR A 58 14.68 1.03 3.13
CA THR A 58 14.86 1.83 4.35
C THR A 58 13.79 1.51 5.39
N ASN A 59 14.05 1.81 6.67
CA ASN A 59 13.11 1.55 7.77
C ASN A 59 12.75 0.07 7.96
N ASN A 60 13.64 -0.84 7.55
CA ASN A 60 13.49 -2.29 7.69
C ASN A 60 12.21 -2.83 7.01
N THR A 61 11.74 -2.15 5.96
CA THR A 61 10.61 -2.64 5.18
C THR A 61 11.09 -3.58 4.10
N VAL A 62 10.40 -4.69 3.91
CA VAL A 62 10.69 -5.67 2.87
C VAL A 62 9.86 -5.34 1.63
N VAL A 63 10.50 -5.27 0.47
CA VAL A 63 9.83 -5.12 -0.84
C VAL A 63 9.94 -6.44 -1.58
N GLU A 64 8.83 -6.91 -2.13
CA GLU A 64 8.78 -8.16 -2.89
C GLU A 64 7.97 -7.99 -4.16
N VAL A 65 8.38 -8.72 -5.20
CA VAL A 65 7.63 -8.89 -6.43
C VAL A 65 7.17 -10.33 -6.52
N PHE A 66 5.88 -10.53 -6.78
CA PHE A 66 5.25 -11.82 -7.02
C PHE A 66 4.70 -11.84 -8.45
N ALA A 67 4.78 -12.99 -9.13
CA ALA A 67 4.23 -13.15 -10.46
C ALA A 67 3.86 -14.61 -10.76
N SER A 68 2.93 -14.78 -11.71
CA SER A 68 2.49 -16.07 -12.23
C SER A 68 2.66 -16.10 -13.74
N ALA A 69 3.44 -17.05 -14.26
CA ALA A 69 3.53 -17.28 -15.70
C ALA A 69 2.22 -17.86 -16.28
N GLU A 70 1.47 -18.60 -15.47
CA GLU A 70 0.22 -19.25 -15.89
C GLU A 70 -0.92 -18.23 -16.03
N SER A 71 -1.16 -17.43 -15.00
CA SER A 71 -2.23 -16.43 -15.02
C SER A 71 -1.81 -15.11 -15.69
N GLY A 72 -0.50 -14.91 -15.85
CA GLY A 72 0.12 -13.67 -16.34
C GLY A 72 0.07 -12.52 -15.33
N SER A 73 -0.41 -12.73 -14.11
CA SER A 73 -0.54 -11.68 -13.09
C SER A 73 0.78 -11.40 -12.38
N TRP A 74 0.88 -10.20 -11.82
CA TRP A 74 1.94 -9.84 -10.89
C TRP A 74 1.47 -8.84 -9.84
N THR A 75 2.20 -8.83 -8.72
CA THR A 75 1.96 -7.96 -7.58
C THR A 75 3.28 -7.50 -6.95
N ILE A 76 3.39 -6.21 -6.62
CA ILE A 76 4.46 -5.67 -5.79
C ILE A 76 3.91 -5.39 -4.40
N THR A 77 4.62 -5.85 -3.38
CA THR A 77 4.24 -5.65 -1.98
C THR A 77 5.32 -4.95 -1.18
N VAL A 78 4.91 -4.26 -0.12
CA VAL A 78 5.79 -3.71 0.90
C VAL A 78 5.33 -4.19 2.27
N THR A 79 6.22 -4.85 3.03
CA THR A 79 5.97 -5.32 4.39
C THR A 79 6.74 -4.48 5.39
N ASN A 80 6.05 -3.94 6.40
CA ASN A 80 6.71 -3.24 7.50
C ASN A 80 7.21 -4.21 8.60
N PRO A 81 8.06 -3.74 9.54
CA PRO A 81 8.55 -4.58 10.64
C PRO A 81 7.46 -5.16 11.56
N GLN A 82 6.26 -4.59 11.55
CA GLN A 82 5.10 -5.09 12.30
C GLN A 82 4.38 -6.25 11.57
N GLY A 83 4.87 -6.67 10.40
CA GLY A 83 4.31 -7.77 9.63
C GLY A 83 3.07 -7.39 8.79
N ILE A 84 2.75 -6.11 8.68
CA ILE A 84 1.69 -5.63 7.79
C ILE A 84 2.26 -5.48 6.39
N THR A 85 1.61 -6.10 5.42
CA THR A 85 1.98 -6.09 4.01
C THR A 85 0.93 -5.35 3.21
N CYS A 86 1.36 -4.37 2.42
CA CYS A 86 0.52 -3.59 1.54
C CYS A 86 0.85 -3.91 0.08
N LEU A 87 -0.18 -4.06 -0.75
CA LEU A 87 -0.02 -4.09 -2.21
C LEU A 87 0.18 -2.66 -2.70
N VAL A 88 1.30 -2.40 -3.39
CA VAL A 88 1.65 -1.06 -3.90
C VAL A 88 1.48 -0.96 -5.42
N ALA A 89 1.53 -2.08 -6.13
CA ALA A 89 1.20 -2.19 -7.55
C ALA A 89 0.77 -3.63 -7.88
N ALA A 90 -0.05 -3.79 -8.91
CA ALA A 90 -0.43 -5.09 -9.47
C ALA A 90 -0.84 -4.94 -10.93
N GLY A 91 -0.73 -6.02 -11.71
CA GLY A 91 -1.04 -5.98 -13.13
C GLY A 91 -0.96 -7.33 -13.82
N ARG A 92 -0.69 -7.26 -15.13
CA ARG A 92 -0.48 -8.42 -16.01
C ARG A 92 0.79 -8.23 -16.85
N SER A 93 1.18 -9.27 -17.57
CA SER A 93 2.31 -9.27 -18.51
C SER A 93 3.64 -8.98 -17.81
N PHE A 94 3.94 -9.77 -16.78
CA PHE A 94 5.21 -9.67 -16.07
C PHE A 94 6.36 -10.24 -16.89
N GLU A 95 7.51 -9.57 -16.83
CA GLU A 95 8.76 -10.04 -17.41
C GLU A 95 9.85 -10.01 -16.32
N ALA A 96 10.52 -11.15 -16.14
CA ALA A 96 11.65 -11.26 -15.23
C ALA A 96 12.93 -10.96 -16.01
N LEU A 97 13.59 -9.84 -15.68
CA LEU A 97 14.87 -9.47 -16.25
C LEU A 97 15.98 -9.65 -15.22
N ASN A 98 17.13 -10.15 -15.68
CA ASN A 98 18.40 -10.18 -14.94
C ASN A 98 19.52 -9.70 -15.87
N GLU A 99 19.30 -8.54 -16.46
CA GLU A 99 20.24 -7.88 -17.36
C GLU A 99 21.13 -6.89 -16.61
N GLU A 100 22.33 -6.69 -17.12
CA GLU A 100 23.18 -5.60 -16.66
C GLU A 100 22.75 -4.31 -17.35
N LEU A 101 22.28 -3.32 -16.58
CA LEU A 101 21.94 -2.02 -17.13
C LEU A 101 23.22 -1.30 -17.56
N THR A 102 23.43 -1.20 -18.87
CA THR A 102 24.51 -0.40 -19.46
C THR A 102 23.97 0.93 -19.99
N PRO A 103 24.76 2.02 -20.01
CA PRO A 103 24.32 3.29 -20.60
C PRO A 103 23.88 3.20 -22.06
N ALA A 104 24.36 2.20 -22.80
CA ALA A 104 23.95 1.97 -24.19
C ALA A 104 22.49 1.50 -24.31
N MET A 105 22.00 0.72 -23.34
CA MET A 105 20.64 0.16 -23.32
C MET A 105 19.59 1.20 -22.88
N LEU A 106 19.99 2.27 -22.18
CA LEU A 106 19.08 3.34 -21.74
C LEU A 106 18.51 4.20 -22.90
N GLY A 107 18.95 3.96 -24.14
CA GLY A 107 18.49 4.65 -25.35
C GLY A 107 17.63 3.80 -26.29
N GLU A 108 17.46 2.50 -26.03
CA GLU A 108 16.64 1.61 -26.87
C GLU A 108 15.22 1.53 -26.29
N PRO A 109 14.17 1.90 -27.04
CA PRO A 109 12.80 1.72 -26.58
C PRO A 109 12.46 0.22 -26.50
N ALA A 110 11.86 -0.18 -25.37
CA ALA A 110 11.24 -1.49 -25.19
C ALA A 110 10.07 -1.71 -26.15
#